data_AF-A0A7S0DPW5-F1
#
_entry.id   AF-A0A7S0DPW5-F1
#
_cell.length_a   1.000
_cell.length_b   1.000
_cell.length_c   1.000
_cell.angle_alpha   90.00
_cell.angle_beta   90.00
_cell.angle_gamma   90.00
#
_symmetry.space_group_name_H-M   'P 1'
#
loop_
_entity.id
_entity.type
_entity.pdbx_description
1 polymer ?
#
loop_
_entity_poly.entity_id
_entity_poly.type
_entity_poly.pdbx_seq_one_letter_code
_entity_poly.pdbx_strand_id
1 'polypeptide(L)'
;SSDPLLSHSWSHEEMRQVLGRIFNSRAGHGSYYSVRELQGLGERMSVTEGKIFGQKVRFVWYVTPRTMAGVSDIAKVADILLPAVQPKNSKDVHVDVDDFGEQLVPLLKAQGMPSTVGISNHSLMIKDRSTFHAVDKMCFRKLESLFDIALDRTFALGSMKDTLVLLRHLANMRTTPVHWRDMRPCRMLVRSLSYFPSIGRLADASQELNEEMPKNKEKSSRKEDKIAALASRISFSEPKGGEGGSLCIDGTVWGEKDLTIDQRLPVHITGVGDFQV
;
A
#
# COMPACT_ATOMS: atom_id res chain seq x y z
N SER A 1 10.92 21.33 21.62
CA SER A 1 9.91 20.68 22.47
C SER A 1 9.14 19.69 21.61
N SER A 2 9.34 18.40 21.80
CA SER A 2 8.55 17.35 21.15
C SER A 2 7.16 17.35 21.78
N ASP A 3 6.16 17.69 20.99
CA ASP A 3 4.77 17.76 21.44
C ASP A 3 4.23 16.33 21.68
N PRO A 4 3.90 15.93 22.92
CA PRO A 4 3.42 14.57 23.23
C PRO A 4 2.04 14.26 22.60
N LEU A 5 1.40 15.27 21.99
CA LEU A 5 0.08 15.19 21.35
C LEU A 5 0.08 14.51 19.97
N LEU A 6 1.23 14.28 19.34
CA LEU A 6 1.34 13.58 18.05
C LEU A 6 1.40 12.04 18.17
N SER A 7 1.34 11.49 19.38
CA SER A 7 1.57 10.06 19.65
C SER A 7 0.38 9.12 19.41
N HIS A 8 -0.80 9.64 19.05
CA HIS A 8 -2.01 8.81 18.86
C HIS A 8 -2.34 8.57 17.38
N SER A 9 -1.33 8.50 16.51
CA SER A 9 -1.48 7.79 15.23
C SER A 9 -1.56 6.29 15.52
N TRP A 10 -2.43 5.54 14.82
CA TRP A 10 -2.41 4.08 14.92
C TRP A 10 -0.98 3.60 14.75
N SER A 11 -0.44 2.95 15.77
CA SER A 11 0.81 2.23 15.59
C SER A 11 0.58 1.18 14.49
N HIS A 12 1.62 0.91 13.70
CA HIS A 12 1.56 -0.19 12.74
C HIS A 12 1.12 -1.49 13.43
N GLU A 13 1.52 -1.67 14.69
CA GLU A 13 1.11 -2.77 15.55
C GLU A 13 -0.39 -2.79 15.87
N GLU A 14 -1.04 -1.65 16.12
CA GLU A 14 -2.49 -1.60 16.34
C GLU A 14 -3.27 -1.90 15.06
N MET A 15 -2.82 -1.37 13.91
CA MET A 15 -3.41 -1.75 12.63
C MET A 15 -3.15 -3.22 12.33
N ARG A 16 -1.96 -3.73 12.63
CA ARG A 16 -1.59 -5.15 12.57
C ARG A 16 -2.38 -5.99 13.55
N GLN A 17 -2.80 -5.49 14.71
CA GLN A 17 -3.65 -6.19 15.65
C GLN A 17 -5.10 -6.18 15.22
N VAL A 18 -5.59 -5.08 14.63
CA VAL A 18 -6.91 -5.03 14.02
C VAL A 18 -6.95 -6.00 12.85
N LEU A 19 -6.08 -5.83 11.85
CA LEU A 19 -5.92 -6.74 10.70
C LEU A 19 -5.60 -8.18 11.16
N GLY A 20 -4.72 -8.35 12.13
CA GLY A 20 -4.33 -9.66 12.68
C GLY A 20 -5.47 -10.36 13.40
N ARG A 21 -6.29 -9.66 14.19
CA ARG A 21 -7.55 -10.22 14.76
C ARG A 21 -8.53 -10.59 13.65
N ILE A 22 -8.54 -9.81 12.57
CA ILE A 22 -9.39 -10.08 11.40
C ILE A 22 -8.96 -11.36 10.66
N PHE A 23 -7.66 -11.66 10.61
CA PHE A 23 -7.15 -12.70 9.73
C PHE A 23 -6.61 -13.96 10.45
N ASN A 24 -6.29 -13.90 11.74
CA ASN A 24 -5.87 -15.07 12.54
C ASN A 24 -7.02 -15.79 13.26
N SER A 25 -8.22 -15.22 13.26
CA SER A 25 -9.40 -15.98 13.68
C SER A 25 -9.60 -17.11 12.68
N ARG A 26 -9.39 -18.37 13.11
CA ARG A 26 -9.86 -19.56 12.38
C ARG A 26 -11.37 -19.39 12.17
N ALA A 27 -11.77 -18.86 11.03
CA ALA A 27 -13.16 -18.54 10.78
C ALA A 27 -13.94 -19.85 10.70
N GLY A 28 -14.82 -20.08 11.68
CA GLY A 28 -15.64 -21.28 11.79
C GLY A 28 -16.68 -21.46 10.70
N HIS A 29 -16.70 -20.66 9.63
CA HIS A 29 -17.75 -20.65 8.59
C HIS A 29 -17.20 -20.43 7.18
N GLY A 30 -16.32 -21.32 6.70
CA GLY A 30 -15.99 -21.47 5.26
C GLY A 30 -15.28 -20.30 4.57
N SER A 31 -14.87 -19.26 5.30
CA SER A 31 -14.07 -18.15 4.79
C SER A 31 -12.61 -18.36 5.20
N TYR A 32 -11.69 -18.43 4.24
CA TYR A 32 -10.25 -18.56 4.51
C TYR A 32 -9.55 -17.29 4.03
N TYR A 33 -8.64 -16.80 4.86
CA TYR A 33 -7.81 -15.64 4.57
C TYR A 33 -6.36 -16.01 4.80
N SER A 34 -5.47 -15.55 3.93
CA SER A 34 -4.04 -15.54 4.17
C SER A 34 -3.55 -14.11 4.09
N VAL A 35 -2.89 -13.66 5.15
CA VAL A 35 -2.14 -12.40 5.14
C VAL A 35 -0.71 -12.74 4.81
N ARG A 36 -0.17 -12.07 3.79
CA ARG A 36 1.25 -12.11 3.50
C ARG A 36 1.80 -10.71 3.73
N GLU A 37 2.72 -10.62 4.69
CA GLU A 37 3.55 -9.44 4.87
C GLU A 37 4.60 -9.45 3.75
N LEU A 38 4.66 -8.38 2.98
CA LEU A 38 5.64 -8.25 1.91
C LEU A 38 6.93 -7.68 2.52
N GLN A 39 7.91 -8.55 2.74
CA GLN A 39 9.23 -8.15 3.22
C GLN A 39 9.91 -7.24 2.17
N GLY A 40 10.39 -6.07 2.58
CA GLY A 40 11.25 -5.21 1.75
C GLY A 40 10.77 -3.77 1.51
N LEU A 41 9.48 -3.44 1.74
CA LEU A 41 8.94 -2.08 1.54
C LEU A 41 8.69 -1.30 2.85
N GLY A 42 9.30 -1.76 3.94
CA GLY A 42 9.01 -1.28 5.29
C GLY A 42 7.68 -1.82 5.80
N GLU A 43 7.51 -1.75 7.12
CA GLU A 43 6.35 -2.23 7.89
C GLU A 43 5.07 -1.41 7.61
N ARG A 44 4.68 -1.22 6.34
CA ARG A 44 3.54 -0.33 5.99
C ARG A 44 2.65 -0.88 4.89
N MET A 45 3.06 -1.97 4.23
CA MET A 45 2.24 -2.63 3.22
C MET A 45 1.92 -4.06 3.63
N SER A 46 0.65 -4.45 3.50
CA SER A 46 0.24 -5.84 3.69
C SER A 46 -0.72 -6.28 2.59
N VAL A 47 -0.67 -7.56 2.24
CA VAL A 47 -1.57 -8.15 1.25
C VAL A 47 -2.47 -9.15 1.95
N THR A 48 -3.77 -8.96 1.80
CA THR A 48 -4.79 -9.90 2.24
C THR A 48 -5.41 -10.56 1.02
N GLU A 49 -5.29 -11.88 0.94
CA GLU A 49 -5.96 -12.68 -0.08
C GLU A 49 -6.90 -13.66 0.59
N GLY A 50 -8.08 -13.88 0.01
CA GLY A 50 -9.03 -14.82 0.57
C GLY A 50 -10.29 -14.97 -0.25
N LYS A 51 -11.25 -15.70 0.32
CA LYS A 51 -12.61 -15.78 -0.20
C LYS A 51 -13.58 -15.07 0.75
N ILE A 52 -14.20 -13.99 0.27
CA ILE A 52 -15.26 -13.27 0.96
C ILE A 52 -16.58 -13.62 0.26
N PHE A 53 -17.46 -14.35 0.94
CA PHE A 53 -18.76 -14.78 0.40
C PHE A 53 -18.66 -15.47 -0.97
N GLY A 54 -17.64 -16.33 -1.13
CA GLY A 54 -17.40 -17.09 -2.37
C GLY A 54 -16.60 -16.33 -3.44
N GLN A 55 -16.47 -15.00 -3.33
CA GLN A 55 -15.65 -14.19 -4.22
C GLN A 55 -14.18 -14.22 -3.78
N LYS A 56 -13.27 -14.52 -4.71
CA LYS A 56 -11.84 -14.34 -4.48
C LYS A 56 -11.54 -12.84 -4.44
N VAL A 57 -10.95 -12.39 -3.35
CA VAL A 57 -10.59 -10.98 -3.15
C VAL A 57 -9.12 -10.87 -2.79
N ARG A 58 -8.52 -9.77 -3.23
CA ARG A 58 -7.15 -9.38 -2.91
C ARG A 58 -7.16 -7.92 -2.52
N PHE A 59 -6.86 -7.63 -1.26
CA PHE A 59 -6.66 -6.28 -0.77
C PHE A 59 -5.17 -6.03 -0.60
N VAL A 60 -4.72 -4.87 -1.06
CA VAL A 60 -3.39 -4.36 -0.76
C VAL A 60 -3.58 -3.15 0.14
N TRP A 61 -3.14 -3.28 1.38
CA TRP A 61 -3.26 -2.23 2.40
C TRP A 61 -1.96 -1.47 2.45
N TYR A 62 -2.07 -0.14 2.49
CA TYR A 62 -0.93 0.73 2.70
C TYR A 62 -1.23 1.72 3.81
N VAL A 63 -0.38 1.73 4.84
CA VAL A 63 -0.44 2.70 5.94
C VAL A 63 0.43 3.89 5.58
N THR A 64 -0.20 5.02 5.32
CA THR A 64 0.52 6.23 4.91
C THR A 64 1.30 6.84 6.08
N PRO A 65 2.54 7.33 5.86
CA PRO A 65 3.15 8.23 6.84
C PRO A 65 2.26 9.46 7.08
N ARG A 66 2.29 10.00 8.30
CA ARG A 66 1.59 11.25 8.65
C ARG A 66 2.33 12.48 8.11
N THR A 67 2.54 12.52 6.79
CA THR A 67 3.14 13.65 6.06
C THR A 67 2.26 13.99 4.86
N MET A 68 2.11 15.28 4.53
CA MET A 68 1.25 15.71 3.41
C MET A 68 1.64 15.04 2.10
N ALA A 69 2.93 15.04 1.78
CA ALA A 69 3.47 14.39 0.58
C ALA A 69 3.19 12.89 0.57
N GLY A 70 3.43 12.19 1.68
CA GLY A 70 3.24 10.75 1.76
C GLY A 70 1.78 10.33 1.63
N VAL A 71 0.85 11.06 2.24
CA VAL A 71 -0.58 10.76 2.08
C VAL A 71 -1.04 11.06 0.66
N SER A 72 -0.67 12.21 0.08
CA SER A 72 -1.03 12.59 -1.28
C SER A 72 -0.47 11.61 -2.33
N ASP A 73 0.77 11.16 -2.16
CA ASP A 73 1.42 10.22 -3.07
C ASP A 73 0.80 8.83 -3.06
N ILE A 74 0.29 8.39 -1.92
CA ILE A 74 -0.41 7.10 -1.84
C ILE A 74 -1.87 7.24 -2.28
N ALA A 75 -2.55 8.32 -1.90
CA ALA A 75 -3.94 8.57 -2.26
C ALA A 75 -4.15 8.58 -3.78
N LYS A 76 -3.19 9.13 -4.53
CA LYS A 76 -3.24 9.20 -6.00
C LYS A 76 -3.19 7.84 -6.68
N VAL A 77 -2.63 6.82 -6.02
CA VAL A 77 -2.55 5.45 -6.53
C VAL A 77 -3.51 4.50 -5.82
N ALA A 78 -4.23 4.94 -4.80
CA ALA A 78 -5.19 4.13 -4.06
C ALA A 78 -6.54 4.06 -4.78
N ASP A 79 -7.17 2.89 -4.79
CA ASP A 79 -8.55 2.74 -5.28
C ASP A 79 -9.57 3.18 -4.24
N ILE A 80 -9.22 3.02 -2.96
CA ILE A 80 -10.07 3.33 -1.80
C ILE A 80 -9.22 4.02 -0.73
N LEU A 81 -9.75 5.11 -0.15
CA LEU A 81 -9.24 5.74 1.06
C LEU A 81 -10.07 5.33 2.28
N LEU A 82 -9.38 5.04 3.38
CA LEU A 82 -10.00 4.69 4.66
C LEU A 82 -9.62 5.69 5.75
N PRO A 83 -10.20 6.89 5.76
CA PRO A 83 -9.98 7.83 6.85
C PRO A 83 -10.53 7.27 8.15
N ALA A 84 -9.69 7.29 9.18
CA ALA A 84 -10.05 6.85 10.52
C ALA A 84 -10.24 8.05 11.44
N VAL A 85 -11.32 8.03 12.22
CA VAL A 85 -11.57 9.02 13.27
C VAL A 85 -11.79 8.30 14.60
N GLN A 86 -11.17 8.82 15.65
CA GLN A 86 -11.25 8.28 17.00
C GLN A 86 -11.42 9.41 18.02
N PRO A 87 -12.21 9.19 19.08
CA PRO A 87 -12.29 10.14 20.19
C PRO A 87 -10.94 10.22 20.90
N LYS A 88 -10.61 11.39 21.45
CA LYS A 88 -9.32 11.62 22.12
C LYS A 88 -9.17 10.80 23.40
N ASN A 89 -10.26 10.58 24.11
CA ASN A 89 -10.28 9.72 25.30
C ASN A 89 -11.69 9.14 25.52
N SER A 90 -11.81 8.18 26.44
CA SER A 90 -13.08 7.47 26.71
C SER A 90 -14.17 8.32 27.36
N LYS A 91 -13.82 9.50 27.89
CA LYS A 91 -14.74 10.42 28.58
C LYS A 91 -15.10 11.63 27.73
N ASP A 92 -14.29 11.93 26.73
CA ASP A 92 -14.43 13.06 25.86
C ASP A 92 -15.20 12.64 24.63
N VAL A 93 -16.42 13.15 24.61
CA VAL A 93 -17.42 12.91 23.58
C VAL A 93 -17.10 13.80 22.36
N HIS A 94 -16.18 14.77 22.50
CA HIS A 94 -15.73 15.59 21.39
C HIS A 94 -14.83 14.79 20.45
N VAL A 95 -15.36 14.56 19.26
CA VAL A 95 -14.62 14.00 18.13
C VAL A 95 -14.13 15.17 17.30
N ASP A 96 -12.82 15.37 17.30
CA ASP A 96 -12.20 16.40 16.47
C ASP A 96 -11.16 15.80 15.53
N VAL A 97 -10.88 16.54 14.46
CA VAL A 97 -9.81 16.22 13.52
C VAL A 97 -8.71 17.23 13.77
N ASP A 98 -7.48 16.74 13.83
CA ASP A 98 -6.35 17.61 14.07
C ASP A 98 -6.05 18.49 12.85
N ASP A 99 -5.28 19.56 13.06
CA ASP A 99 -4.91 20.52 12.01
C ASP A 99 -4.34 19.83 10.76
N PHE A 100 -3.60 18.74 10.94
CA PHE A 100 -3.09 17.93 9.83
C PHE A 100 -4.24 17.34 8.99
N GLY A 101 -5.22 16.69 9.61
CA GLY A 101 -6.38 16.15 8.91
C GLY A 101 -7.23 17.24 8.26
N GLU A 102 -7.41 18.39 8.92
CA GLU A 102 -8.19 19.51 8.37
C GLU A 102 -7.54 20.12 7.12
N GLN A 103 -6.20 20.20 7.08
CA GLN A 103 -5.46 20.67 5.90
C GLN A 103 -5.33 19.61 4.80
N LEU A 104 -5.29 18.33 5.18
CA LEU A 104 -5.12 17.22 4.24
C LEU A 104 -6.36 17.01 3.36
N VAL A 105 -7.55 17.10 3.92
CA VAL A 105 -8.79 16.79 3.19
C VAL A 105 -9.00 17.70 1.97
N PRO A 106 -8.86 19.04 2.05
CA PRO A 106 -8.91 19.92 0.90
C PRO A 106 -7.88 19.56 -0.18
N LEU A 107 -6.66 19.17 0.21
CA LEU A 107 -5.61 18.75 -0.72
C LEU A 107 -6.02 17.50 -1.49
N LEU A 108 -6.55 16.48 -0.80
CA LEU A 108 -7.02 15.24 -1.42
C LEU A 108 -8.20 15.48 -2.37
N LYS A 109 -9.13 16.37 -1.99
CA LYS A 109 -10.24 16.79 -2.85
C LYS A 109 -9.72 17.47 -4.12
N ALA A 110 -8.77 18.41 -3.98
CA ALA A 110 -8.19 19.12 -5.11
C ALA A 110 -7.40 18.21 -6.07
N GLN A 111 -6.77 17.16 -5.55
CA GLN A 111 -6.04 16.17 -6.36
C GLN A 111 -6.95 15.21 -7.15
N GLY A 112 -8.23 15.13 -6.78
CA GLY A 112 -9.15 14.10 -7.27
C GLY A 112 -9.16 12.91 -6.33
N MET A 113 -10.22 12.81 -5.53
CA MET A 113 -10.32 11.84 -4.45
C MET A 113 -10.83 10.48 -4.95
N PRO A 114 -10.16 9.37 -4.61
CA PRO A 114 -10.72 8.03 -4.87
C PRO A 114 -11.93 7.76 -3.96
N SER A 115 -12.57 6.60 -4.14
CA SER A 115 -13.66 6.19 -3.24
C SER A 115 -13.22 6.24 -1.79
N THR A 116 -14.03 6.84 -0.93
CA THR A 116 -13.66 7.04 0.47
C THR A 116 -14.67 6.35 1.38
N VAL A 117 -14.19 5.51 2.29
CA VAL A 117 -15.02 4.80 3.27
C VAL A 117 -14.50 5.13 4.66
N GLY A 118 -15.32 5.80 5.46
CA GLY A 118 -14.94 6.24 6.79
C GLY A 118 -14.93 5.10 7.80
N ILE A 119 -13.98 5.12 8.73
CA ILE A 119 -13.96 4.16 9.83
C ILE A 119 -13.86 4.87 11.19
N SER A 120 -14.61 4.39 12.17
CA SER A 120 -14.44 4.74 13.57
C SER A 120 -13.92 3.52 14.33
N ASN A 121 -12.94 3.71 15.22
CA ASN A 121 -12.47 2.64 16.10
C ASN A 121 -12.39 3.17 17.53
N HIS A 122 -13.34 2.78 18.36
CA HIS A 122 -13.38 3.18 19.77
C HIS A 122 -14.03 2.15 20.69
N SER A 123 -14.33 0.94 20.19
CA SER A 123 -14.95 -0.11 21.02
C SER A 123 -14.09 -0.54 22.19
N LEU A 124 -12.76 -0.38 22.08
CA LEU A 124 -11.84 -0.68 23.17
C LEU A 124 -11.86 0.39 24.28
N MET A 125 -12.30 1.61 23.97
CA MET A 125 -12.25 2.75 24.90
C MET A 125 -13.57 2.97 25.63
N ILE A 126 -14.71 2.72 24.97
CA ILE A 126 -16.03 3.04 25.51
C ILE A 126 -16.76 1.76 25.92
N LYS A 127 -16.88 1.56 27.24
CA LYS A 127 -17.59 0.40 27.81
C LYS A 127 -19.10 0.58 27.86
N ASP A 128 -19.57 1.83 27.96
CA ASP A 128 -21.00 2.13 28.03
C ASP A 128 -21.64 2.14 26.64
N ARG A 129 -22.69 1.34 26.46
CA ARG A 129 -23.35 1.14 25.17
C ARG A 129 -24.10 2.39 24.69
N SER A 130 -24.71 3.17 25.59
CA SER A 130 -25.37 4.43 25.21
C SER A 130 -24.35 5.46 24.70
N THR A 131 -23.24 5.62 25.42
CA THR A 131 -22.15 6.53 25.05
C THR A 131 -21.50 6.09 23.73
N PHE A 132 -21.35 4.78 23.51
CA PHE A 132 -20.81 4.23 22.27
C PHE A 132 -21.57 4.71 21.03
N HIS A 133 -22.90 4.54 21.02
CA HIS A 133 -23.72 4.96 19.87
C HIS A 133 -23.72 6.48 19.66
N ALA A 134 -23.64 7.28 20.73
CA ALA A 134 -23.51 8.72 20.62
C ALA A 134 -22.19 9.11 19.94
N VAL A 135 -21.07 8.55 20.39
CA VAL A 135 -19.72 8.81 19.85
C VAL A 135 -19.61 8.38 18.39
N ASP A 136 -20.08 7.19 18.02
CA ASP A 136 -20.15 6.75 16.62
C ASP A 136 -20.87 7.75 15.74
N LYS A 137 -22.05 8.21 16.18
CA LYS A 137 -22.84 9.19 15.43
C LYS A 137 -22.08 10.51 15.22
N MET A 138 -21.28 10.95 16.20
CA MET A 138 -20.46 12.16 16.04
C MET A 138 -19.25 11.94 15.14
N CYS A 139 -18.57 10.79 15.25
CA CYS A 139 -17.50 10.42 14.32
C CYS A 139 -18.02 10.43 12.88
N PHE A 140 -19.20 9.86 12.65
CA PHE A 140 -19.79 9.81 11.31
C PHE A 140 -20.13 11.21 10.81
N ARG A 141 -20.75 12.05 11.63
CA ARG A 141 -21.03 13.45 11.26
C ARG A 141 -19.78 14.25 10.95
N LYS A 142 -18.69 14.08 11.71
CA LYS A 142 -17.42 14.77 11.43
C LYS A 142 -16.80 14.27 10.13
N LEU A 143 -16.81 12.96 9.87
CA LEU A 143 -16.36 12.39 8.61
C LEU A 143 -17.19 12.87 7.41
N GLU A 144 -18.51 12.85 7.53
CA GLU A 144 -19.45 13.38 6.53
C GLU A 144 -19.18 14.86 6.28
N SER A 145 -19.01 15.67 7.32
CA SER A 145 -18.68 17.09 7.19
C SER A 145 -17.34 17.34 6.47
N LEU A 146 -16.36 16.46 6.64
CA LEU A 146 -15.04 16.63 6.03
C LEU A 146 -15.01 16.15 4.59
N PHE A 147 -15.53 14.96 4.32
CA PHE A 147 -15.42 14.30 3.02
C PHE A 147 -16.63 14.54 2.10
N ASP A 148 -17.75 14.98 2.66
CA ASP A 148 -18.99 15.34 1.96
C ASP A 148 -19.45 14.24 0.99
N ILE A 149 -19.80 14.57 -0.26
CA ILE A 149 -20.35 13.64 -1.26
C ILE A 149 -19.41 12.47 -1.59
N ALA A 150 -18.11 12.61 -1.33
CA ALA A 150 -17.13 11.59 -1.67
C ALA A 150 -17.01 10.48 -0.62
N LEU A 151 -17.66 10.62 0.53
CA LEU A 151 -17.78 9.57 1.53
C LEU A 151 -18.93 8.63 1.18
N ASP A 152 -18.63 7.38 0.85
CA ASP A 152 -19.67 6.39 0.52
C ASP A 152 -20.43 5.94 1.77
N ARG A 153 -19.69 5.48 2.79
CA ARG A 153 -20.24 4.93 4.01
C ARG A 153 -19.24 5.00 5.15
N THR A 154 -19.76 4.97 6.38
CA THR A 154 -18.96 4.87 7.61
C THR A 154 -19.19 3.54 8.32
N PHE A 155 -18.13 2.99 8.93
CA PHE A 155 -18.16 1.74 9.68
C PHE A 155 -17.54 1.91 11.06
N ALA A 156 -18.24 1.43 12.08
CA ALA A 156 -17.72 1.31 13.43
C ALA A 156 -17.02 -0.04 13.59
N LEU A 157 -15.70 -0.04 13.72
CA LEU A 157 -14.90 -1.26 13.84
C LEU A 157 -14.86 -1.75 15.28
N GLY A 158 -16.04 -2.08 15.80
CA GLY A 158 -16.20 -2.44 17.19
C GLY A 158 -15.90 -3.91 17.48
N SER A 159 -16.24 -4.77 16.53
CA SER A 159 -16.11 -6.22 16.62
C SER A 159 -15.58 -6.81 15.31
N MET A 160 -15.15 -8.06 15.36
CA MET A 160 -14.77 -8.82 14.16
C MET A 160 -15.90 -8.92 13.13
N LYS A 161 -17.16 -8.98 13.59
CA LYS A 161 -18.32 -9.01 12.69
C LYS A 161 -18.41 -7.71 11.89
N ASP A 162 -18.21 -6.57 12.53
CA ASP A 162 -18.25 -5.26 11.87
C ASP A 162 -17.14 -5.15 10.83
N THR A 163 -15.95 -5.68 11.12
CA THR A 163 -14.89 -5.69 10.12
C THR A 163 -15.21 -6.61 8.94
N LEU A 164 -15.81 -7.78 9.16
CA LEU A 164 -16.25 -8.62 8.04
C LEU A 164 -17.30 -7.92 7.18
N VAL A 165 -18.15 -7.09 7.78
CA VAL A 165 -19.11 -6.24 7.06
C VAL A 165 -18.37 -5.17 6.25
N LEU A 166 -17.37 -4.49 6.82
CA LEU A 166 -16.49 -3.56 6.10
C LEU A 166 -15.82 -4.26 4.91
N LEU A 167 -15.13 -5.38 5.13
CA LEU A 167 -14.41 -6.09 4.06
C LEU A 167 -15.35 -6.55 2.94
N ARG A 168 -16.56 -7.00 3.29
CA ARG A 168 -17.59 -7.32 2.29
C ARG A 168 -18.00 -6.09 1.50
N HIS A 169 -18.20 -4.96 2.17
CA HIS A 169 -18.53 -3.71 1.51
C HIS A 169 -17.40 -3.29 0.56
N LEU A 170 -16.15 -3.28 0.99
CA LEU A 170 -14.99 -2.94 0.16
C LEU A 170 -14.85 -3.88 -1.06
N ALA A 171 -15.16 -5.17 -0.90
CA ALA A 171 -15.11 -6.15 -1.99
C ALA A 171 -16.18 -5.93 -3.08
N ASN A 172 -17.31 -5.33 -2.72
CA ASN A 172 -18.46 -5.14 -3.62
C ASN A 172 -18.66 -3.68 -4.05
N MET A 173 -17.94 -2.74 -3.43
CA MET A 173 -18.05 -1.33 -3.73
C MET A 173 -17.49 -1.06 -5.13
N ARG A 174 -18.25 -0.29 -5.92
CA ARG A 174 -17.74 0.24 -7.18
C ARG A 174 -16.82 1.41 -6.87
N THR A 175 -15.58 1.33 -7.34
CA THR A 175 -14.61 2.40 -7.14
C THR A 175 -14.89 3.60 -8.04
N THR A 176 -14.69 4.79 -7.50
CA THR A 176 -14.82 6.06 -8.21
C THR A 176 -13.56 6.23 -9.05
N PRO A 177 -13.70 6.40 -10.38
CA PRO A 177 -12.56 6.63 -11.24
C PRO A 177 -11.92 7.98 -10.92
N VAL A 178 -10.59 8.03 -10.92
CA VAL A 178 -9.84 9.28 -10.80
C VAL A 178 -9.39 9.63 -12.21
N HIS A 179 -10.06 10.59 -12.84
CA HIS A 179 -9.98 10.79 -14.30
C HIS A 179 -8.54 10.92 -14.83
N TRP A 180 -7.70 11.77 -14.23
CA TRP A 180 -6.31 11.95 -14.66
C TRP A 180 -5.46 10.69 -14.50
N ARG A 181 -5.79 9.84 -13.52
CA ARG A 181 -5.10 8.57 -13.24
C ARG A 181 -5.47 7.54 -14.29
N ASP A 182 -6.76 7.47 -14.62
CA ASP A 182 -7.29 6.46 -15.55
C ASP A 182 -6.97 6.81 -17.01
N MET A 183 -6.66 8.08 -17.31
CA MET A 183 -6.09 8.48 -18.60
C MET A 183 -4.65 7.99 -18.82
N ARG A 184 -3.92 7.61 -17.76
CA ARG A 184 -2.55 7.10 -17.90
C ARG A 184 -2.59 5.63 -18.33
N PRO A 185 -1.68 5.18 -19.22
CA PRO A 185 -1.72 3.81 -19.75
C PRO A 185 -1.72 2.75 -18.65
N CYS A 186 -0.87 2.95 -17.64
CA CYS A 186 -0.71 2.06 -16.51
C CYS A 186 -0.18 2.82 -15.29
N ARG A 187 -0.37 2.22 -14.12
CA ARG A 187 0.28 2.58 -12.86
C ARG A 187 0.77 1.29 -12.21
N MET A 188 1.83 1.38 -11.43
CA MET A 188 2.39 0.24 -10.73
C MET A 188 2.59 0.56 -9.25
N LEU A 189 2.13 -0.34 -8.39
CA LEU A 189 2.54 -0.40 -6.99
C LEU A 189 3.72 -1.33 -6.91
N VAL A 190 4.85 -0.77 -6.54
CA VAL A 190 6.08 -1.52 -6.32
C VAL A 190 5.89 -2.45 -5.13
N ARG A 191 6.33 -3.70 -5.27
CA ARG A 191 6.44 -4.72 -4.22
C ARG A 191 7.88 -4.93 -3.79
N SER A 192 8.82 -4.88 -4.71
CA SER A 192 10.24 -4.90 -4.40
C SER A 192 11.01 -4.09 -5.42
N LEU A 193 12.12 -3.53 -4.95
CA LEU A 193 12.97 -2.66 -5.72
C LEU A 193 14.41 -3.09 -5.49
N SER A 194 15.14 -3.33 -6.58
CA SER A 194 16.54 -3.73 -6.55
C SER A 194 17.31 -2.85 -7.52
N TYR A 195 18.36 -2.21 -7.03
CA TYR A 195 19.21 -1.35 -7.84
C TYR A 195 20.49 -2.11 -8.22
N PHE A 196 20.79 -2.09 -9.51
CA PHE A 196 21.99 -2.66 -10.08
C PHE A 196 22.84 -1.50 -10.63
N PRO A 197 23.92 -1.10 -9.95
CA PRO A 197 24.79 -0.07 -10.50
C PRO A 197 25.31 -0.53 -11.86
N SER A 198 25.34 0.38 -12.84
CA SER A 198 26.03 0.11 -14.10
C SER A 198 27.51 0.12 -13.79
N ILE A 199 28.03 -1.00 -13.29
CA ILE A 199 29.47 -1.21 -13.32
C ILE A 199 29.80 -1.17 -14.82
N GLY A 200 30.67 -0.27 -15.25
CA GLY A 200 31.17 -0.16 -16.63
C GLY A 200 31.88 -1.42 -17.17
N ARG A 201 31.47 -2.63 -16.76
CA ARG A 201 32.08 -3.93 -17.03
C ARG A 201 31.08 -5.07 -17.21
N LEU A 202 29.78 -4.82 -17.44
CA LEU A 202 28.89 -5.90 -17.91
C LEU A 202 29.34 -6.44 -19.29
N ALA A 203 29.98 -5.59 -20.11
CA ALA A 203 30.67 -6.00 -21.32
C ALA A 203 31.85 -6.94 -20.99
N ASP A 204 32.73 -6.57 -20.04
CA ASP A 204 33.90 -7.36 -19.65
C ASP A 204 33.52 -8.68 -18.98
N ALA A 205 32.51 -8.69 -18.10
CA ALA A 205 32.02 -9.91 -17.45
C ALA A 205 31.33 -10.87 -18.44
N SER A 206 30.63 -10.33 -19.45
CA SER A 206 30.08 -11.15 -20.55
C SER A 206 31.18 -11.71 -21.45
N GLN A 207 32.31 -10.99 -21.57
CA GLN A 207 33.48 -11.42 -22.33
C GLN A 207 34.27 -12.51 -21.59
N GLU A 208 34.50 -12.36 -20.28
CA GLU A 208 35.05 -13.42 -19.41
C GLU A 208 34.14 -14.66 -19.40
N LEU A 209 32.81 -14.50 -19.39
CA LEU A 209 31.87 -15.63 -19.46
C LEU A 209 31.98 -16.40 -20.80
N ASN A 210 32.19 -15.68 -21.90
CA ASN A 210 32.36 -16.29 -23.22
C ASN A 210 33.73 -16.95 -23.40
N GLU A 211 34.75 -16.50 -22.67
CA GLU A 211 36.08 -17.11 -22.65
C GLU A 211 36.13 -18.34 -21.73
N GLU A 212 35.41 -18.34 -20.60
CA GLU A 212 35.37 -19.47 -19.65
C GLU A 212 34.34 -20.57 -20.00
N MET A 213 33.40 -20.33 -20.90
CA MET A 213 32.47 -21.38 -21.37
C MET A 213 33.05 -22.12 -22.60
N PRO A 214 33.74 -23.27 -22.45
CA PRO A 214 34.07 -24.11 -23.59
C PRO A 214 32.78 -24.52 -24.31
N LYS A 215 32.82 -24.56 -25.65
CA LYS A 215 31.70 -24.84 -26.58
C LYS A 215 31.06 -26.24 -26.44
N ASN A 216 31.21 -26.92 -25.31
CA ASN A 216 30.61 -28.21 -25.07
C ASN A 216 29.16 -28.06 -24.56
N LYS A 217 28.27 -28.79 -25.21
CA LYS A 217 26.83 -28.90 -24.90
C LYS A 217 26.61 -29.49 -23.49
N GLU A 218 26.85 -28.72 -22.43
CA GLU A 218 26.44 -29.10 -21.08
C GLU A 218 24.91 -28.94 -20.92
N LYS A 219 24.31 -29.87 -20.17
CA LYS A 219 22.87 -29.93 -19.88
C LYS A 219 22.40 -28.68 -19.11
N SER A 220 21.23 -28.16 -19.52
CA SER A 220 20.55 -26.94 -19.05
C SER A 220 20.60 -26.67 -17.54
N SER A 221 20.46 -27.70 -16.70
CA SER A 221 20.37 -27.53 -15.24
C SER A 221 21.65 -27.01 -14.59
N ARG A 222 22.83 -27.33 -15.15
CA ARG A 222 24.11 -26.81 -14.62
C ARG A 222 24.37 -25.35 -14.99
N LYS A 223 23.65 -24.83 -15.99
CA LYS A 223 23.81 -23.44 -16.44
C LYS A 223 23.14 -22.47 -15.47
N GLU A 224 21.96 -22.82 -14.97
CA GLU A 224 21.22 -22.02 -13.98
C GLU A 224 21.95 -21.93 -12.64
N ASP A 225 22.49 -23.05 -12.14
CA ASP A 225 23.28 -23.07 -10.89
C ASP A 225 24.58 -22.26 -11.01
N LYS A 226 25.24 -22.28 -12.18
CA LYS A 226 26.43 -21.46 -12.44
C LYS A 226 26.09 -19.97 -12.51
N ILE A 227 24.96 -19.59 -13.11
CA ILE A 227 24.50 -18.20 -13.15
C ILE A 227 24.17 -17.69 -11.75
N ALA A 228 23.49 -18.49 -10.93
CA ALA A 228 23.20 -18.16 -9.53
C ALA A 228 24.48 -18.03 -8.68
N ALA A 229 25.46 -18.91 -8.88
CA ALA A 229 26.76 -18.84 -8.22
C ALA A 229 27.60 -17.63 -8.67
N LEU A 230 27.55 -17.26 -9.95
CA LEU A 230 28.20 -16.04 -10.47
C LEU A 230 27.53 -14.77 -9.94
N ALA A 231 26.21 -14.71 -9.89
CA ALA A 231 25.47 -13.61 -9.29
C ALA A 231 25.83 -13.42 -7.80
N SER A 232 26.13 -14.51 -7.08
CA SER A 232 26.59 -14.46 -5.69
C SER A 232 28.04 -14.03 -5.50
N ARG A 233 28.86 -14.07 -6.56
CA ARG A 233 30.29 -13.69 -6.55
C ARG A 233 30.54 -12.24 -6.96
N ILE A 234 29.55 -11.56 -7.53
CA ILE A 234 29.63 -10.13 -7.82
C ILE A 234 29.53 -9.38 -6.49
N SER A 235 30.68 -9.14 -5.86
CA SER A 235 30.79 -8.22 -4.73
C SER A 235 30.60 -6.80 -5.26
N PHE A 236 29.53 -6.14 -4.81
CA PHE A 236 29.26 -4.76 -5.15
C PHE A 236 30.30 -3.86 -4.46
N SER A 237 31.37 -3.50 -5.17
CA SER A 237 32.25 -2.40 -4.76
C SER A 237 31.52 -1.07 -4.98
N GLU A 238 31.71 -0.10 -4.07
CA GLU A 238 31.12 1.24 -4.18
C GLU A 238 31.40 1.85 -5.56
N PRO A 239 30.38 2.39 -6.26
CA PRO A 239 30.56 2.98 -7.58
C PRO A 239 31.44 4.24 -7.48
N LYS A 240 32.62 4.17 -8.09
CA LYS A 240 33.50 5.34 -8.26
C LYS A 240 33.17 6.01 -9.60
N GLY A 241 32.41 7.10 -9.55
CA GLY A 241 32.08 7.92 -10.72
C GLY A 241 30.60 7.87 -11.08
N GLY A 242 30.05 9.00 -11.56
CA GLY A 242 28.62 9.23 -11.83
C GLY A 242 28.04 8.45 -13.00
N GLU A 243 28.28 7.14 -13.05
CA GLU A 243 27.70 6.21 -13.99
C GLU A 243 26.31 5.80 -13.51
N GLY A 244 25.34 5.71 -14.43
CA GLY A 244 23.96 5.36 -14.14
C GLY A 244 23.80 3.96 -13.55
N GLY A 245 22.57 3.49 -13.44
CA GLY A 245 22.27 2.14 -13.00
C GLY A 245 20.96 1.65 -13.57
N SER A 246 20.73 0.35 -13.43
CA SER A 246 19.46 -0.29 -13.77
C SER A 246 18.64 -0.49 -12.50
N LEU A 247 17.39 -0.07 -12.54
CA LEU A 247 16.44 -0.30 -11.47
C LEU A 247 15.51 -1.45 -11.85
N CYS A 248 15.58 -2.56 -11.13
CA CYS A 248 14.62 -3.64 -11.26
C CYS A 248 13.47 -3.39 -10.29
N ILE A 249 12.27 -3.26 -10.85
CA ILE A 249 11.05 -3.00 -10.10
C ILE A 249 10.11 -4.18 -10.32
N ASP A 250 9.75 -4.87 -9.24
CA ASP A 250 8.72 -5.89 -9.24
C ASP A 250 7.50 -5.34 -8.51
N GLY A 251 6.31 -5.50 -9.09
CA GLY A 251 5.11 -4.82 -8.64
C GLY A 251 3.84 -5.37 -9.27
N THR A 252 2.70 -4.83 -8.84
CA THR A 252 1.41 -5.10 -9.49
C THR A 252 1.09 -3.93 -10.41
N VAL A 253 0.64 -4.22 -11.63
CA VAL A 253 0.28 -3.23 -12.64
C VAL A 253 -1.23 -3.07 -12.62
N TRP A 254 -1.71 -1.82 -12.66
CA TRP A 254 -3.12 -1.47 -12.82
C TRP A 254 -3.27 -0.54 -14.02
N GLY A 255 -4.40 -0.65 -14.71
CA GLY A 255 -4.72 0.14 -15.90
C GLY A 255 -5.39 -0.73 -16.95
N GLU A 256 -5.96 -0.09 -17.97
CA GLU A 256 -6.55 -0.80 -19.10
C GLU A 256 -5.50 -1.29 -20.11
N LYS A 257 -4.31 -0.68 -20.12
CA LYS A 257 -3.24 -1.00 -21.06
C LYS A 257 -2.12 -1.74 -20.35
N ASP A 258 -1.70 -2.85 -20.95
CA ASP A 258 -0.49 -3.53 -20.55
C ASP A 258 0.72 -2.60 -20.71
N LEU A 259 1.66 -2.68 -19.76
CA LEU A 259 3.00 -2.11 -19.90
C LEU A 259 3.67 -2.80 -21.09
N THR A 260 3.55 -2.20 -22.26
CA THR A 260 4.22 -2.69 -23.47
C THR A 260 5.58 -2.03 -23.54
N ILE A 261 6.64 -2.85 -23.49
CA ILE A 261 8.05 -2.43 -23.60
C ILE A 261 8.30 -1.67 -24.91
N ASP A 262 7.48 -1.92 -25.94
CA ASP A 262 7.55 -1.26 -27.24
C ASP A 262 7.11 0.22 -27.22
N GLN A 263 6.45 0.66 -26.15
CA GLN A 263 6.13 2.07 -25.98
C GLN A 263 7.37 2.77 -25.42
N ARG A 264 8.06 3.55 -26.27
CA ARG A 264 9.14 4.50 -25.91
C ARG A 264 8.73 5.59 -24.90
N LEU A 265 7.64 5.37 -24.17
CA LEU A 265 7.13 6.28 -23.17
C LEU A 265 7.96 6.10 -21.91
N PRO A 266 8.51 7.18 -21.35
CA PRO A 266 9.23 7.08 -20.10
C PRO A 266 8.29 6.64 -18.97
N VAL A 267 8.84 5.87 -18.03
CA VAL A 267 8.22 5.57 -16.75
C VAL A 267 8.51 6.72 -15.80
N HIS A 268 7.44 7.38 -15.34
CA HIS A 268 7.53 8.42 -14.33
C HIS A 268 7.55 7.81 -12.92
N ILE A 269 8.66 7.99 -12.21
CA ILE A 269 8.77 7.69 -10.78
C ILE A 269 8.49 8.96 -9.99
N THR A 270 7.44 8.93 -9.17
CA THR A 270 7.05 10.05 -8.32
C THR A 270 8.20 10.55 -7.45
N GLY A 271 8.42 11.86 -7.46
CA GLY A 271 9.45 12.50 -6.64
C GLY A 271 10.88 12.31 -7.16
N VAL A 272 11.06 11.57 -8.25
CA VAL A 272 12.37 11.30 -8.85
C VAL A 272 12.46 11.83 -10.28
N GLY A 273 11.51 11.47 -11.14
CA GLY A 273 11.47 11.92 -12.54
C GLY A 273 11.12 10.83 -13.53
N ASP A 274 11.43 11.08 -14.80
CA ASP A 274 11.12 10.22 -15.94
C ASP A 274 12.32 9.35 -16.33
N PHE A 275 12.09 8.04 -16.51
CA PHE A 275 13.12 7.05 -16.82
C PHE A 275 12.75 6.26 -18.08
N GLN A 276 13.76 5.86 -18.86
CA GLN A 276 13.56 4.90 -19.94
C GLN A 276 13.60 3.47 -19.37
N VAL A 277 12.74 2.59 -19.90
CA VAL A 277 12.63 1.17 -19.54
C VAL A 277 13.57 0.34 -20.38
#